data_AF-A0A9D1FAA4-F1
#
_entry.id   AF-A0A9D1FAA4-F1
#
_cell.length_a   1.000
_cell.length_b   1.000
_cell.length_c   1.000
_cell.angle_alpha   90.00
_cell.angle_beta   90.00
_cell.angle_gamma   90.00
#
_symmetry.space_group_name_H-M   'P 1'
#
loop_
_entity.id
_entity.type
_entity.pdbx_description
1 polymer ?
#
loop_
_entity_poly.entity_id
_entity_poly.type
_entity_poly.pdbx_seq_one_letter_code
_entity_poly.pdbx_strand_id
1 'polypeptide(L)'
;LFGKNIVNIWTIMMGVCLYSRFHGVSITKYLYVGLYGTSLSPIITQIMHIYALPLPVRLLLSGATGLLLGFILPPLSTHTYYAHQGYSLYNVGLACGIIATVVVSLFRSFDITIHSRLIWATDYDLLFGSILLGLFAVWIILPLILRREKVLIGYRMLLQTSGASHTDYFKAFGSACVYFNMGINGMVATLLLLAVGGDINGPTIGGIFTIVGFSATGKHIRNILPIMAGVYLGSLTKNWSITDPSCTLAFLFSTTLAPIAGEFGIIAGIIAGYLHSSVALNVGMINSGMNLYNNGFAGGLVAIILVPVIQSFISRRARANSDISL
;
A
#
# COMPACT_ATOMS: atom_id res chain seq x y z
N LEU A 1 10.61 -8.52 -10.71
CA LEU A 1 10.25 -7.09 -10.64
C LEU A 1 8.75 -6.94 -10.83
N PHE A 2 8.09 -6.01 -10.13
CA PHE A 2 6.65 -5.69 -10.19
C PHE A 2 6.18 -5.20 -11.58
N GLY A 3 6.56 -5.80 -12.71
CA GLY A 3 6.17 -5.31 -14.04
C GLY A 3 6.69 -3.91 -14.43
N LYS A 4 7.55 -3.30 -13.60
CA LYS A 4 8.20 -2.00 -13.87
C LYS A 4 9.56 -2.22 -14.53
N ASN A 5 9.88 -1.39 -15.51
CA ASN A 5 11.19 -1.27 -16.10
C ASN A 5 11.49 0.21 -16.39
N ILE A 6 12.74 0.51 -16.73
CA ILE A 6 13.19 1.90 -16.95
C ILE A 6 12.34 2.57 -18.04
N VAL A 7 11.90 1.85 -19.07
CA VAL A 7 11.14 2.41 -20.19
C VAL A 7 9.72 2.81 -19.78
N ASN A 8 9.02 1.97 -19.01
CA ASN A 8 7.60 2.16 -18.73
C ASN A 8 7.30 3.05 -17.52
N ILE A 9 8.30 3.50 -16.75
CA ILE A 9 8.08 4.37 -15.58
C ILE A 9 8.23 5.86 -15.88
N TRP A 10 9.11 6.24 -16.82
CA TRP A 10 9.52 7.64 -16.99
C TRP A 10 8.41 8.54 -17.52
N THR A 11 7.55 8.04 -18.42
CA THR A 11 6.47 8.85 -18.99
C THR A 11 5.44 9.26 -17.94
N ILE A 12 5.16 8.40 -16.95
CA ILE A 12 4.30 8.75 -15.81
C ILE A 12 4.97 9.80 -14.92
N MET A 13 6.26 9.63 -14.61
CA MET A 13 7.00 10.63 -13.83
C MET A 13 7.05 11.98 -14.53
N MET A 14 7.28 11.99 -15.84
CA MET A 14 7.24 13.21 -16.66
C MET A 14 5.86 13.88 -16.61
N GLY A 15 4.77 13.11 -16.66
CA GLY A 15 3.41 13.63 -16.49
C GLY A 15 3.20 14.36 -15.17
N VAL A 16 3.72 13.82 -14.06
CA VAL A 16 3.66 14.48 -12.74
C VAL A 16 4.53 15.76 -12.71
N CYS A 17 5.70 15.73 -13.35
CA CYS A 17 6.54 16.92 -13.50
C CYS A 17 5.82 18.01 -14.32
N LEU A 18 5.11 17.63 -15.40
CA LEU A 18 4.29 18.56 -16.19
C LEU A 18 3.16 19.15 -15.36
N TYR A 19 2.46 18.35 -14.56
CA TYR A 19 1.42 18.85 -13.65
C TYR A 19 1.98 19.88 -12.66
N SER A 20 3.15 19.60 -12.09
CA SER A 20 3.83 20.49 -11.14
C SER A 20 4.19 21.82 -11.79
N ARG A 21 4.76 21.78 -13.00
CA ARG A 21 5.10 22.97 -13.79
C ARG A 21 3.86 23.77 -14.20
N PHE A 22 2.81 23.11 -14.66
CA PHE A 22 1.56 23.75 -15.07
C PHE A 22 0.92 24.57 -13.93
N HIS A 23 1.00 24.07 -12.69
CA HIS A 23 0.45 24.75 -11.52
C HIS A 23 1.46 25.68 -10.81
N GLY A 24 2.68 25.84 -11.33
CA GLY A 24 3.71 26.68 -10.71
C GLY A 24 4.17 26.18 -9.33
N VAL A 25 4.11 24.87 -9.06
CA VAL A 25 4.48 24.28 -7.76
C VAL A 25 5.76 23.45 -7.90
N SER A 26 6.60 23.44 -6.85
CA SER A 26 7.79 22.60 -6.80
C SER A 26 7.48 21.13 -7.03
N ILE A 27 8.27 20.47 -7.89
CA ILE A 27 8.19 19.04 -8.19
C ILE A 27 8.35 18.20 -6.91
N THR A 28 9.12 18.68 -5.92
CA THR A 28 9.33 17.98 -4.65
C THR A 28 8.02 17.67 -3.92
N LYS A 29 7.00 18.51 -4.07
CA LYS A 29 5.68 18.30 -3.47
C LYS A 29 4.99 17.05 -4.01
N TYR A 30 5.13 16.76 -5.30
CA TYR A 30 4.45 15.64 -5.97
C TYR A 30 5.37 14.48 -6.32
N LEU A 31 6.66 14.54 -5.94
CA LEU A 31 7.63 13.50 -6.26
C LEU A 31 7.20 12.12 -5.74
N TYR A 32 6.68 12.05 -4.50
CA TYR A 32 6.18 10.79 -3.94
C TYR A 32 4.98 10.25 -4.73
N VAL A 33 4.09 11.14 -5.22
CA VAL A 33 2.96 10.77 -6.09
C VAL A 33 3.49 10.19 -7.40
N GLY A 34 4.52 10.79 -8.01
CA GLY A 34 5.17 10.27 -9.21
C GLY A 34 5.81 8.90 -8.99
N LEU A 35 6.57 8.73 -7.91
CA LEU A 35 7.21 7.45 -7.56
C LEU A 35 6.18 6.34 -7.38
N TYR A 36 5.08 6.61 -6.68
CA TYR A 36 4.00 5.64 -6.51
C TYR A 36 3.14 5.45 -7.77
N GLY A 37 2.99 6.51 -8.58
CA GLY A 37 2.24 6.50 -9.84
C GLY A 37 2.78 5.54 -10.87
N THR A 38 4.08 5.22 -10.80
CA THR A 38 4.71 4.17 -11.62
C THR A 38 4.04 2.79 -11.46
N SER A 39 3.14 2.60 -10.50
CA SER A 39 2.27 1.42 -10.43
C SER A 39 1.36 1.22 -11.65
N LEU A 40 1.11 2.26 -12.44
CA LEU A 40 0.34 2.21 -13.68
C LEU A 40 1.19 1.86 -14.92
N SER A 41 2.49 1.59 -14.73
CA SER A 41 3.39 1.26 -15.85
C SER A 41 2.96 0.05 -16.70
N PRO A 42 2.22 -0.97 -16.20
CA PRO A 42 1.71 -2.03 -17.05
C PRO A 42 0.79 -1.52 -18.18
N ILE A 43 0.09 -0.41 -17.99
CA ILE A 43 -0.76 0.19 -19.04
C ILE A 43 0.10 0.62 -20.23
N ILE A 44 1.26 1.21 -19.97
CA ILE A 44 2.21 1.62 -21.02
C ILE A 44 2.73 0.39 -21.76
N THR A 45 3.10 -0.65 -21.02
CA THR A 45 3.52 -1.92 -21.62
C THR A 45 2.42 -2.57 -22.45
N GLN A 46 1.16 -2.52 -22.00
CA GLN A 46 0.03 -3.05 -22.75
C GLN A 46 -0.16 -2.33 -24.09
N ILE A 47 -0.09 -1.00 -24.12
CA ILE A 47 -0.23 -0.22 -25.37
C ILE A 47 0.90 -0.57 -26.34
N MET A 48 2.12 -0.76 -25.85
CA MET A 48 3.25 -1.20 -26.67
C MET A 48 3.05 -2.61 -27.27
N HIS A 49 2.26 -3.46 -26.63
CA HIS A 49 1.92 -4.81 -27.10
C HIS A 49 0.69 -4.87 -28.01
N ILE A 50 0.10 -3.72 -28.41
CA ILE A 50 -0.93 -3.69 -29.45
C ILE A 50 -0.26 -3.85 -30.83
N TYR A 51 0.19 -5.06 -31.14
CA TYR A 51 0.99 -5.36 -32.34
C TYR A 51 0.29 -5.06 -33.67
N ALA A 52 -1.03 -4.87 -33.66
CA ALA A 52 -1.80 -4.40 -34.81
C ALA A 52 -1.41 -2.98 -35.28
N LEU A 53 -0.82 -2.15 -34.41
CA LEU A 53 -0.43 -0.79 -34.73
C LEU A 53 1.07 -0.68 -35.11
N PRO A 54 1.44 0.20 -36.06
CA PRO A 54 2.84 0.49 -36.36
C PRO A 54 3.62 0.96 -35.13
N LEU A 55 4.92 0.64 -35.07
CA LEU A 55 5.77 0.98 -33.92
C LEU A 55 5.76 2.49 -33.58
N PRO A 56 5.84 3.44 -34.53
CA PRO A 56 5.80 4.86 -34.20
C PRO A 56 4.51 5.28 -33.51
N VAL A 57 3.38 4.72 -33.93
CA VAL A 57 2.05 4.99 -33.35
C VAL A 57 1.99 4.47 -31.92
N ARG A 58 2.47 3.24 -31.68
CA ARG A 58 2.52 2.65 -30.34
C ARG A 58 3.38 3.46 -29.36
N LEU A 59 4.54 3.93 -29.82
CA LEU A 59 5.43 4.77 -29.01
C LEU A 59 4.75 6.09 -28.63
N LEU A 60 4.11 6.75 -29.61
CA LEU A 60 3.39 8.01 -29.37
C LEU A 60 2.22 7.81 -28.41
N LEU A 61 1.39 6.78 -28.62
CA LEU A 61 0.25 6.48 -27.75
C LEU A 61 0.69 6.13 -26.32
N SER A 62 1.74 5.33 -26.19
CA SER A 62 2.29 4.94 -24.88
C SER A 62 2.88 6.13 -24.14
N GLY A 63 3.60 7.01 -24.85
CA GLY A 63 4.13 8.26 -24.32
C GLY A 63 3.03 9.21 -23.87
N ALA A 64 2.08 9.50 -24.75
CA ALA A 64 0.94 10.38 -24.47
C ALA A 64 0.10 9.87 -23.29
N THR A 65 -0.20 8.56 -23.27
CA THR A 65 -0.94 7.94 -22.16
C THR A 65 -0.16 8.04 -20.86
N GLY A 66 1.14 7.73 -20.85
CA GLY A 66 1.96 7.85 -19.64
C GLY A 66 1.98 9.28 -19.10
N LEU A 67 2.16 10.28 -19.96
CA LEU A 67 2.11 11.69 -19.58
C LEU A 67 0.74 12.08 -19.01
N LEU A 68 -0.35 11.65 -19.66
CA LEU A 68 -1.71 11.91 -19.19
C LEU A 68 -1.97 11.28 -17.82
N LEU A 69 -1.64 10.00 -17.64
CA LEU A 69 -1.80 9.28 -16.37
C LEU A 69 -1.02 9.97 -15.26
N GLY A 70 0.22 10.38 -15.52
CA GLY A 70 1.01 11.15 -14.57
C GLY A 70 0.42 12.53 -14.27
N PHE A 71 -0.14 13.20 -15.26
CA PHE A 71 -0.71 14.53 -15.10
C PHE A 71 -1.99 14.54 -14.23
N ILE A 72 -2.86 13.55 -14.40
CA ILE A 72 -4.12 13.46 -13.63
C ILE A 72 -3.96 12.85 -12.24
N LEU A 73 -2.83 12.20 -11.95
CA LEU A 73 -2.65 11.47 -10.71
C LEU A 73 -2.57 12.34 -9.45
N PRO A 74 -1.86 13.49 -9.41
CA PRO A 74 -1.82 14.36 -8.24
C PRO A 74 -3.18 14.87 -7.74
N PRO A 75 -4.08 15.42 -8.60
CA PRO A 75 -5.38 15.89 -8.12
C PRO A 75 -6.26 14.71 -7.66
N LEU A 76 -6.22 13.57 -8.36
CA LEU A 76 -6.94 12.36 -7.93
C LEU A 76 -6.45 11.84 -6.58
N SER A 77 -5.13 11.79 -6.36
CA SER A 77 -4.54 11.41 -5.07
C SER A 77 -4.98 12.35 -3.95
N THR A 78 -5.13 13.64 -4.24
CA THR A 78 -5.64 14.60 -3.24
C THR A 78 -7.10 14.32 -2.90
N HIS A 79 -7.94 14.08 -3.91
CA HIS A 79 -9.36 13.77 -3.70
C HIS A 79 -9.58 12.46 -2.92
N THR A 80 -8.86 11.40 -3.30
CA THR A 80 -8.98 10.09 -2.63
C THR A 80 -8.51 10.15 -1.18
N TYR A 81 -7.52 10.99 -0.87
CA TYR A 81 -7.05 11.20 0.49
C TYR A 81 -8.17 11.67 1.42
N TYR A 82 -8.93 12.69 0.98
CA TYR A 82 -10.06 13.22 1.73
C TYR A 82 -11.20 12.19 1.87
N ALA A 83 -11.44 11.39 0.84
CA ALA A 83 -12.49 10.37 0.86
C ALA A 83 -12.29 9.32 1.97
N HIS A 84 -11.05 8.93 2.25
CA HIS A 84 -10.73 7.97 3.32
C HIS A 84 -10.15 8.63 4.58
N GLN A 85 -10.13 9.96 4.66
CA GLN A 85 -9.68 10.76 5.82
C GLN A 85 -8.29 10.38 6.39
N GLY A 86 -7.37 9.89 5.56
CA GLY A 86 -6.05 9.45 6.02
C GLY A 86 -5.99 8.06 6.69
N TYR A 87 -7.07 7.28 6.70
CA TYR A 87 -7.09 5.92 7.26
C TYR A 87 -6.51 4.81 6.36
N SER A 88 -6.16 5.14 5.11
CA SER A 88 -5.34 4.30 4.24
C SER A 88 -4.00 4.99 3.98
N LEU A 89 -2.91 4.34 4.37
CA LEU A 89 -1.56 4.86 4.15
C LEU A 89 -1.15 4.80 2.66
N TYR A 90 -1.79 3.95 1.86
CA TYR A 90 -1.45 3.74 0.44
C TYR A 90 -2.38 4.51 -0.50
N ASN A 91 -2.68 5.75 -0.16
CA ASN A 91 -3.61 6.62 -0.89
C ASN A 91 -3.35 6.68 -2.41
N VAL A 92 -2.09 6.80 -2.84
CA VAL A 92 -1.78 6.84 -4.29
C VAL A 92 -2.17 5.53 -4.98
N GLY A 93 -2.11 4.39 -4.28
CA GLY A 93 -2.60 3.11 -4.81
C GLY A 93 -4.11 3.09 -5.05
N LEU A 94 -4.91 3.80 -4.24
CA LEU A 94 -6.34 4.02 -4.47
C LEU A 94 -6.58 4.90 -5.70
N ALA A 95 -5.87 6.02 -5.82
CA ALA A 95 -5.96 6.86 -7.01
C ALA A 95 -5.59 6.09 -8.30
N CYS A 96 -4.48 5.36 -8.28
CA CYS A 96 -4.07 4.49 -9.38
C CYS A 96 -5.11 3.40 -9.68
N GLY A 97 -5.74 2.81 -8.67
CA GLY A 97 -6.79 1.81 -8.86
C GLY A 97 -8.03 2.34 -9.58
N ILE A 98 -8.47 3.55 -9.24
CA ILE A 98 -9.57 4.24 -9.92
C ILE A 98 -9.19 4.50 -11.39
N ILE A 99 -8.01 5.06 -11.64
CA ILE A 99 -7.51 5.33 -12.99
C ILE A 99 -7.42 4.04 -13.81
N ALA A 100 -6.81 2.99 -13.26
CA ALA A 100 -6.65 1.70 -13.93
C ALA A 100 -8.00 1.07 -14.27
N THR A 101 -8.99 1.19 -13.39
CA THR A 101 -10.35 0.71 -13.64
C THR A 101 -10.99 1.41 -14.85
N VAL A 102 -10.85 2.73 -14.95
CA VAL A 102 -11.34 3.50 -16.11
C VAL A 102 -10.63 3.08 -17.39
N VAL A 103 -9.29 3.02 -17.37
CA VAL A 103 -8.50 2.66 -18.56
C VAL A 103 -8.81 1.24 -19.03
N VAL A 104 -8.91 0.28 -18.11
CA VAL A 104 -9.23 -1.12 -18.43
C VAL A 104 -10.65 -1.25 -18.99
N SER A 105 -11.60 -0.48 -18.46
CA SER A 105 -12.97 -0.43 -18.99
C SER A 105 -13.00 0.10 -20.42
N LEU A 106 -12.19 1.12 -20.74
CA LEU A 106 -12.02 1.62 -22.10
C LEU A 106 -11.41 0.55 -23.00
N PHE A 107 -10.31 -0.10 -22.60
CA PHE A 107 -9.69 -1.18 -23.38
C PHE A 107 -10.67 -2.32 -23.70
N ARG A 108 -11.43 -2.77 -22.70
CA ARG A 108 -12.46 -3.80 -22.89
C ARG A 108 -13.58 -3.35 -23.84
N SER A 109 -13.93 -2.05 -23.84
CA SER A 109 -14.95 -1.50 -24.76
C SER A 109 -14.49 -1.47 -26.22
N PHE A 110 -13.18 -1.60 -26.48
CA PHE A 110 -12.59 -1.73 -27.82
C PHE A 110 -12.08 -3.16 -28.09
N ASP A 111 -12.56 -4.16 -27.34
CA ASP A 111 -12.18 -5.58 -27.46
C ASP A 111 -10.66 -5.85 -27.36
N ILE A 112 -9.93 -4.99 -26.63
CA ILE A 112 -8.49 -5.19 -26.39
C ILE A 112 -8.31 -6.22 -25.27
N THR A 113 -7.73 -7.38 -25.62
CA THR A 113 -7.44 -8.44 -24.65
C THR A 113 -6.26 -8.07 -23.75
N ILE A 114 -6.49 -8.14 -22.44
CA ILE A 114 -5.46 -7.89 -21.43
C ILE A 114 -4.94 -9.22 -20.92
N HIS A 115 -3.65 -9.48 -21.14
CA HIS A 115 -2.99 -10.68 -20.63
C HIS A 115 -2.25 -10.35 -19.34
N SER A 116 -2.60 -11.04 -18.25
CA SER A 116 -1.85 -11.00 -17.00
C SER A 116 -0.90 -12.18 -16.94
N ARG A 117 0.33 -11.95 -16.44
CA ARG A 117 1.33 -13.01 -16.23
C ARG A 117 1.75 -13.03 -14.77
N LEU A 118 1.55 -14.18 -14.13
CA LEU A 118 2.04 -14.45 -12.78
C LEU A 118 3.35 -15.22 -12.86
N ILE A 119 4.44 -14.63 -12.38
CA ILE A 119 5.73 -15.30 -12.20
C ILE A 119 6.04 -15.25 -10.71
N TRP A 120 6.15 -16.42 -10.09
CA TRP A 120 6.33 -16.57 -8.64
C TRP A 120 7.50 -17.52 -8.38
N ALA A 121 8.42 -17.11 -7.51
CA ALA A 121 9.62 -17.89 -7.16
C ALA A 121 9.51 -18.43 -5.73
N THR A 122 9.94 -19.66 -5.52
CA THR A 122 9.72 -20.46 -4.29
C THR A 122 11.00 -20.92 -3.59
N ASP A 123 12.16 -20.91 -4.26
CA ASP A 123 13.32 -21.67 -3.78
C ASP A 123 14.36 -20.86 -3.00
N TYR A 124 14.01 -19.64 -2.55
CA TYR A 124 14.99 -18.66 -2.04
C TYR A 124 14.76 -18.23 -0.58
N ASP A 125 13.83 -18.89 0.12
CA ASP A 125 13.34 -18.47 1.43
C ASP A 125 14.42 -18.38 2.49
N LEU A 126 15.28 -19.40 2.59
CA LEU A 126 16.36 -19.42 3.58
C LEU A 126 17.37 -18.30 3.33
N LEU A 127 17.76 -18.07 2.07
CA LEU A 127 18.75 -17.07 1.68
C LEU A 127 18.21 -15.66 1.94
N PHE A 128 17.07 -15.31 1.35
CA PHE A 128 16.51 -13.97 1.49
C PHE A 128 15.96 -13.72 2.89
N GLY A 129 15.40 -14.74 3.55
CA GLY A 129 14.99 -14.68 4.94
C GLY A 129 16.16 -14.32 5.85
N SER A 130 17.29 -15.03 5.73
CA SER A 130 18.48 -14.75 6.55
C SER A 130 19.02 -13.33 6.33
N ILE A 131 19.05 -12.85 5.08
CA ILE A 131 19.49 -11.48 4.74
C ILE A 131 18.56 -10.44 5.37
N LEU A 132 17.25 -10.61 5.24
CA LEU A 132 16.26 -9.68 5.80
C LEU A 132 16.30 -9.65 7.33
N LEU A 133 16.34 -10.81 7.97
CA LEU A 133 16.43 -10.91 9.43
C LEU A 133 17.73 -10.27 9.94
N GLY A 134 18.86 -10.51 9.26
CA GLY A 134 20.13 -9.86 9.58
C GLY A 134 20.07 -8.33 9.46
N LEU A 135 19.50 -7.82 8.37
CA LEU A 135 19.31 -6.38 8.16
C LEU A 135 18.45 -5.75 9.27
N PHE A 136 17.31 -6.36 9.59
CA PHE A 136 16.40 -5.84 10.60
C PHE A 136 16.97 -5.98 12.02
N ALA A 137 17.77 -7.01 12.29
CA ALA A 137 18.51 -7.14 13.55
C ALA A 137 19.47 -5.97 13.75
N VAL A 138 20.20 -5.55 12.69
CA VAL A 138 21.07 -4.36 12.75
C VAL A 138 20.27 -3.10 13.09
N TRP A 139 19.11 -2.91 12.45
CA TRP A 139 18.23 -1.74 12.70
C TRP A 139 17.59 -1.75 14.09
N ILE A 140 17.48 -2.91 14.74
CA ILE A 140 17.03 -3.03 16.13
C ILE A 140 18.19 -2.79 17.10
N ILE A 141 19.34 -3.42 16.86
CA ILE A 141 20.47 -3.44 17.81
C ILE A 141 21.22 -2.10 17.82
N LEU A 142 21.51 -1.53 16.65
CA LEU A 142 22.34 -0.32 16.56
C LEU A 142 21.74 0.89 17.30
N PRO A 143 20.44 1.23 17.16
CA PRO A 143 19.83 2.29 17.95
C PRO A 143 19.86 2.04 19.46
N LEU A 144 19.72 0.79 19.89
CA LEU A 144 19.79 0.42 21.31
C LEU A 144 21.19 0.60 21.88
N ILE A 145 22.24 0.25 21.14
CA ILE A 145 23.64 0.48 21.58
C ILE A 145 23.90 1.98 21.73
N LEU A 146 23.47 2.78 20.74
CA LEU A 146 23.79 4.21 20.72
C LEU A 146 22.96 5.03 21.72
N ARG A 147 21.67 4.74 21.89
CA ARG A 147 20.74 5.57 22.70
C ARG A 147 19.60 4.77 23.34
N ARG A 148 19.92 3.65 24.02
CA ARG A 148 18.95 2.71 24.62
C ARG A 148 17.74 3.35 25.29
N GLU A 149 17.93 4.18 26.30
CA GLU A 149 16.85 4.73 27.11
C GLU A 149 15.90 5.60 26.28
N LYS A 150 16.45 6.50 25.47
CA LYS A 150 15.66 7.38 24.58
C LYS A 150 14.87 6.57 23.55
N VAL A 151 15.47 5.53 22.98
CA VAL A 151 14.81 4.65 22.00
C VAL A 151 13.64 3.91 22.65
N LEU A 152 13.82 3.34 23.84
CA LEU A 152 12.76 2.57 24.51
C LEU A 152 11.58 3.45 24.94
N ILE A 153 11.85 4.64 25.49
CA ILE A 153 10.81 5.60 25.85
C ILE A 153 10.08 6.08 24.59
N GLY A 154 10.84 6.51 23.57
CA GLY A 154 10.28 6.95 22.30
C GLY A 154 9.43 5.88 21.63
N TYR A 155 9.87 4.62 21.67
CA TYR A 155 9.15 3.50 21.07
C TYR A 155 7.84 3.21 21.81
N ARG A 156 7.83 3.28 23.15
CA ARG A 156 6.59 3.15 23.94
C ARG A 156 5.57 4.23 23.58
N MET A 157 6.02 5.48 23.40
CA MET A 157 5.14 6.58 22.97
C MET A 157 4.66 6.39 21.53
N LEU A 158 5.54 5.96 20.63
CA LEU A 158 5.22 5.66 19.23
C LEU A 158 4.13 4.58 19.14
N LEU A 159 4.20 3.54 19.97
CA LEU A 159 3.18 2.48 20.04
C LEU A 159 1.80 2.94 20.54
N GLN A 160 1.67 4.16 21.06
CA GLN A 160 0.40 4.74 21.51
C GLN A 160 -0.24 5.68 20.48
N THR A 161 0.42 5.91 19.35
CA THR A 161 -0.11 6.74 18.27
C THR A 161 -1.21 6.00 17.49
N SER A 162 -2.14 6.73 16.90
CA SER A 162 -3.13 6.14 15.99
C SER A 162 -2.53 5.75 14.64
N GLY A 163 -1.42 6.40 14.25
CA GLY A 163 -0.75 6.14 12.99
C GLY A 163 -1.44 6.73 11.75
N ALA A 164 -2.36 7.69 11.94
CA ALA A 164 -3.05 8.38 10.86
C ALA A 164 -2.05 9.04 9.88
N SER A 165 -2.42 9.07 8.60
CA SER A 165 -1.58 9.63 7.53
C SER A 165 -1.18 11.10 7.82
N HIS A 166 0.06 11.48 7.47
CA HIS A 166 0.74 12.77 7.71
C HIS A 166 1.55 12.92 9.01
N THR A 167 1.64 11.88 9.84
CA THR A 167 2.62 11.88 10.93
C THR A 167 4.03 11.65 10.41
N ASP A 168 4.94 12.58 10.68
CA ASP A 168 6.38 12.39 10.45
C ASP A 168 7.04 11.87 11.73
N TYR A 169 7.27 10.55 11.81
CA TYR A 169 7.86 9.97 13.02
C TYR A 169 9.33 10.32 13.18
N PHE A 170 10.05 10.67 12.11
CA PHE A 170 11.43 11.13 12.25
C PHE A 170 11.46 12.45 13.00
N LYS A 171 10.54 13.36 12.68
CA LYS A 171 10.38 14.62 13.40
C LYS A 171 9.83 14.42 14.81
N ALA A 172 8.88 13.51 15.01
CA ALA A 172 8.22 13.32 16.30
C ALA A 172 9.04 12.51 17.33
N PHE A 173 9.75 11.46 16.90
CA PHE A 173 10.42 10.50 17.80
C PHE A 173 11.93 10.38 17.57
N GLY A 174 12.47 11.03 16.54
CA GLY A 174 13.89 10.99 16.20
C GLY A 174 14.30 9.71 15.45
N SER A 175 15.38 9.83 14.67
CA SER A 175 15.84 8.77 13.75
C SER A 175 16.11 7.42 14.43
N ALA A 176 16.76 7.41 15.59
CA ALA A 176 17.08 6.17 16.31
C ALA A 176 15.81 5.37 16.67
N CYS A 177 14.76 6.05 17.17
CA CYS A 177 13.48 5.40 17.50
C CYS A 177 12.77 4.89 16.24
N VAL A 178 12.81 5.66 15.15
CA VAL A 178 12.17 5.27 13.89
C VAL A 178 12.86 4.07 13.26
N TYR A 179 14.20 4.04 13.18
CA TYR A 179 14.93 2.87 12.69
C TYR A 179 14.65 1.63 13.53
N PHE A 180 14.53 1.79 14.86
CA PHE A 180 14.14 0.71 15.75
C PHE A 180 12.73 0.16 15.42
N ASN A 181 11.74 1.03 15.25
CA ASN A 181 10.38 0.63 14.84
C ASN A 181 10.35 -0.02 13.45
N MET A 182 11.10 0.53 12.49
CA MET A 182 11.26 -0.02 11.14
C MET A 182 11.86 -1.43 11.18
N GLY A 183 12.89 -1.64 12.01
CA GLY A 183 13.52 -2.94 12.22
C GLY A 183 12.55 -3.95 12.84
N ILE A 184 11.81 -3.57 13.90
CA ILE A 184 10.82 -4.46 14.52
C ILE A 184 9.72 -4.87 13.52
N ASN A 185 9.13 -3.91 12.81
CA ASN A 185 8.05 -4.23 11.88
C ASN A 185 8.54 -5.08 10.70
N GLY A 186 9.75 -4.81 10.19
CA GLY A 186 10.38 -5.63 9.15
C GLY A 186 10.67 -7.06 9.62
N MET A 187 11.25 -7.20 10.82
CA MET A 187 11.51 -8.49 11.46
C MET A 187 10.22 -9.30 11.61
N VAL A 188 9.19 -8.70 12.22
CA VAL A 188 7.91 -9.38 12.46
C VAL A 188 7.18 -9.70 11.15
N ALA A 189 7.18 -8.81 10.16
CA ALA A 189 6.58 -9.10 8.86
C ALA A 189 7.26 -10.27 8.15
N THR A 190 8.60 -10.36 8.24
CA THR A 190 9.38 -11.46 7.65
C THR A 190 9.08 -12.78 8.36
N LEU A 191 9.10 -12.78 9.70
CA LEU A 191 8.80 -13.98 10.49
C LEU A 191 7.36 -14.45 10.31
N LEU A 192 6.39 -13.53 10.24
CA LEU A 192 4.99 -13.88 10.00
C LEU A 192 4.78 -14.45 8.60
N LEU A 193 5.45 -13.90 7.58
CA LEU A 193 5.41 -14.46 6.22
C LEU A 193 5.90 -15.91 6.20
N LEU A 194 7.05 -16.18 6.82
CA LEU A 194 7.59 -17.54 6.92
C LEU A 194 6.68 -18.46 7.75
N ALA A 195 6.11 -17.95 8.84
CA ALA A 195 5.23 -18.72 9.72
C ALA A 195 3.92 -19.15 9.03
N VAL A 196 3.39 -18.35 8.09
CA VAL A 196 2.22 -18.74 7.29
C VAL A 196 2.58 -19.59 6.06
N GLY A 197 3.87 -19.92 5.87
CA GLY A 197 4.35 -20.71 4.75
C GLY A 197 4.39 -19.96 3.41
N GLY A 198 4.55 -18.63 3.44
CA GLY A 198 4.64 -17.82 2.23
C GLY A 198 6.09 -17.68 1.73
N ASP A 199 6.27 -17.71 0.41
CA ASP A 199 7.60 -17.61 -0.21
C ASP A 199 8.21 -16.21 -0.12
N ILE A 200 9.53 -16.13 0.05
CA ILE A 200 10.31 -14.89 0.00
C ILE A 200 10.85 -14.70 -1.41
N ASN A 201 10.26 -13.73 -2.12
CA ASN A 201 10.62 -13.35 -3.48
C ASN A 201 10.44 -11.85 -3.70
N GLY A 202 10.68 -11.36 -4.92
CA GLY A 202 10.62 -9.92 -5.23
C GLY A 202 9.34 -9.21 -4.75
N PRO A 203 8.13 -9.73 -5.09
CA PRO A 203 6.87 -9.21 -4.57
C PRO A 203 6.76 -9.17 -3.04
N THR A 204 7.08 -10.26 -2.34
CA THR A 204 6.93 -10.32 -0.87
C THR A 204 8.00 -9.49 -0.14
N ILE A 205 9.23 -9.46 -0.64
CA ILE A 205 10.28 -8.53 -0.20
C ILE A 205 9.80 -7.07 -0.37
N GLY A 206 9.18 -6.75 -1.50
CA GLY A 206 8.57 -5.43 -1.73
C GLY A 206 7.47 -5.12 -0.71
N GLY A 207 6.64 -6.10 -0.36
CA GLY A 207 5.64 -5.99 0.71
C GLY A 207 6.26 -5.68 2.08
N ILE A 208 7.29 -6.43 2.47
CA ILE A 208 8.02 -6.22 3.72
C ILE A 208 8.63 -4.81 3.75
N PHE A 209 9.36 -4.40 2.70
CA PHE A 209 9.95 -3.06 2.64
C PHE A 209 8.90 -1.94 2.58
N THR A 210 7.68 -2.23 2.10
CA THR A 210 6.58 -1.27 2.17
C THR A 210 6.06 -1.12 3.60
N ILE A 211 5.95 -2.21 4.38
CA ILE A 211 5.66 -2.13 5.83
C ILE A 211 6.74 -1.30 6.52
N VAL A 212 8.01 -1.60 6.26
CA VAL A 212 9.16 -0.91 6.81
C VAL A 212 9.16 0.58 6.45
N GLY A 213 9.01 0.94 5.18
CA GLY A 213 8.98 2.34 4.74
C GLY A 213 7.87 3.16 5.40
N PHE A 214 6.66 2.61 5.47
CA PHE A 214 5.53 3.27 6.14
C PHE A 214 5.59 3.20 7.68
N SER A 215 6.57 2.50 8.26
CA SER A 215 6.83 2.56 9.71
C SER A 215 7.45 3.89 10.15
N ALA A 216 7.92 4.70 9.20
CA ALA A 216 8.29 6.09 9.44
C ALA A 216 7.11 7.08 9.42
N THR A 217 5.93 6.63 8.93
CA THR A 217 4.80 7.53 8.63
C THR A 217 3.46 7.01 9.15
N GLY A 218 3.46 6.11 10.14
CA GLY A 218 2.22 5.70 10.81
C GLY A 218 2.18 4.26 11.31
N LYS A 219 3.02 3.35 10.78
CA LYS A 219 2.94 1.92 11.15
C LYS A 219 3.77 1.57 12.38
N HIS A 220 3.21 0.71 13.21
CA HIS A 220 3.91 0.06 14.32
C HIS A 220 3.23 -1.26 14.69
N ILE A 221 3.88 -2.08 15.50
CA ILE A 221 3.42 -3.46 15.72
C ILE A 221 1.98 -3.57 16.24
N ARG A 222 1.58 -2.65 17.14
CA ARG A 222 0.22 -2.63 17.71
C ARG A 222 -0.89 -2.32 16.70
N ASN A 223 -0.59 -1.64 15.59
CA ASN A 223 -1.62 -1.27 14.61
C ASN A 223 -1.56 -2.11 13.33
N ILE A 224 -0.43 -2.75 13.00
CA ILE A 224 -0.36 -3.68 11.87
C ILE A 224 -0.85 -5.09 12.21
N LEU A 225 -0.57 -5.60 13.42
CA LEU A 225 -0.90 -6.99 13.78
C LEU A 225 -2.40 -7.28 13.77
N PRO A 226 -3.30 -6.42 14.29
CA PRO A 226 -4.75 -6.67 14.20
C PRO A 226 -5.23 -6.79 12.75
N ILE A 227 -4.68 -5.96 11.85
CA ILE A 227 -5.02 -5.99 10.43
C ILE A 227 -4.58 -7.32 9.79
N MET A 228 -3.33 -7.73 10.02
CA MET A 228 -2.79 -8.99 9.50
C MET A 228 -3.54 -10.20 10.05
N ALA A 229 -3.91 -10.17 11.34
CA ALA A 229 -4.75 -11.19 11.95
C ALA A 229 -6.13 -11.28 11.26
N GLY A 230 -6.73 -10.15 10.89
CA GLY A 230 -7.96 -10.12 10.11
C GLY A 230 -7.84 -10.82 8.76
N VAL A 231 -6.73 -10.61 8.04
CA VAL A 231 -6.48 -11.32 6.77
C VAL A 231 -6.28 -12.81 7.00
N TYR A 232 -5.54 -13.21 8.03
CA TYR A 232 -5.34 -14.62 8.38
C TYR A 232 -6.66 -15.31 8.78
N LEU A 233 -7.55 -14.64 9.53
CA LEU A 233 -8.90 -15.16 9.76
C LEU A 233 -9.70 -15.31 8.46
N GLY A 234 -9.45 -14.44 7.48
CA GLY A 234 -9.96 -14.58 6.13
C GLY A 234 -9.56 -15.91 5.48
N SER A 235 -8.29 -16.32 5.60
CA SER A 235 -7.82 -17.58 4.99
C SER A 235 -8.39 -18.82 5.66
N LEU A 236 -8.83 -18.74 6.91
CA LEU A 236 -9.45 -19.85 7.63
C LEU A 236 -10.94 -20.03 7.27
N THR A 237 -11.59 -18.98 6.77
CA THR A 237 -13.06 -18.95 6.59
C THR A 237 -13.51 -18.85 5.15
N LYS A 238 -12.60 -18.56 4.21
CA LYS A 238 -12.91 -18.33 2.80
C LYS A 238 -12.21 -19.37 1.91
N ASN A 239 -12.71 -19.50 0.69
CA ASN A 239 -12.24 -20.49 -0.29
C ASN A 239 -10.96 -20.03 -1.02
N TRP A 240 -9.88 -19.78 -0.28
CA TRP A 240 -8.53 -19.48 -0.78
C TRP A 240 -7.49 -19.74 0.31
N SER A 241 -6.24 -20.01 -0.08
CA SER A 241 -5.15 -20.27 0.87
C SER A 241 -4.37 -19.00 1.18
N ILE A 242 -3.84 -18.88 2.41
CA ILE A 242 -2.94 -17.77 2.78
C ILE A 242 -1.66 -17.80 1.94
N THR A 243 -1.22 -18.99 1.52
CA THR A 243 -0.03 -19.21 0.69
C THR A 243 -0.24 -18.87 -0.78
N ASP A 244 -1.48 -18.61 -1.22
CA ASP A 244 -1.71 -18.15 -2.59
C ASP A 244 -1.01 -16.79 -2.80
N PRO A 245 -0.35 -16.55 -3.96
CA PRO A 245 0.41 -15.32 -4.20
C PRO A 245 -0.36 -14.03 -3.90
N SER A 246 -1.59 -13.91 -4.40
CA SER A 246 -2.44 -12.74 -4.18
C SER A 246 -2.83 -12.56 -2.71
N CYS A 247 -3.04 -13.65 -1.98
CA CYS A 247 -3.41 -13.67 -0.56
C CYS A 247 -2.21 -13.30 0.32
N THR A 248 -1.03 -13.83 0.01
CA THR A 248 0.23 -13.48 0.70
C THR A 248 0.54 -11.99 0.54
N LEU A 249 0.36 -11.44 -0.66
CA LEU A 249 0.51 -10.00 -0.88
C LEU A 249 -0.58 -9.21 -0.14
N ALA A 250 -1.84 -9.69 -0.14
CA ALA A 250 -2.89 -9.06 0.65
C ALA A 250 -2.57 -9.06 2.15
N PHE A 251 -2.01 -10.13 2.69
CA PHE A 251 -1.57 -10.23 4.07
C PHE A 251 -0.54 -9.14 4.42
N LEU A 252 0.54 -9.00 3.64
CA LEU A 252 1.56 -7.98 3.87
C LEU A 252 1.05 -6.55 3.65
N PHE A 253 0.36 -6.30 2.54
CA PHE A 253 -0.04 -4.96 2.14
C PHE A 253 -1.33 -4.46 2.82
N SER A 254 -2.14 -5.35 3.42
CA SER A 254 -3.33 -4.97 4.22
C SER A 254 -3.01 -3.96 5.31
N THR A 255 -1.78 -4.01 5.84
CA THR A 255 -1.24 -3.07 6.84
C THR A 255 -1.36 -1.59 6.44
N THR A 256 -1.71 -1.27 5.19
CA THR A 256 -2.17 0.07 4.80
C THR A 256 -3.31 0.62 5.67
N LEU A 257 -4.15 -0.27 6.20
CA LEU A 257 -5.28 0.03 7.08
C LEU A 257 -4.89 0.13 8.56
N ALA A 258 -3.59 0.08 8.88
CA ALA A 258 -3.08 0.25 10.24
C ALA A 258 -3.71 1.43 11.02
N PRO A 259 -3.96 2.61 10.41
CA PRO A 259 -4.63 3.69 11.14
C PRO A 259 -5.99 3.33 11.73
N ILE A 260 -6.75 2.42 11.09
CA ILE A 260 -8.06 1.98 11.61
C ILE A 260 -7.88 1.22 12.92
N ALA A 261 -6.89 0.34 13.00
CA ALA A 261 -6.58 -0.39 14.24
C ALA A 261 -6.01 0.54 15.33
N GLY A 262 -5.19 1.52 14.93
CA GLY A 262 -4.61 2.47 15.87
C GLY A 262 -5.64 3.43 16.47
N GLU A 263 -6.61 3.88 15.68
CA GLU A 263 -7.65 4.82 16.14
C GLU A 263 -8.82 4.10 16.82
N PHE A 264 -9.36 3.04 16.20
CA PHE A 264 -10.60 2.39 16.63
C PHE A 264 -10.37 1.06 17.37
N GLY A 265 -9.11 0.67 17.57
CA GLY A 265 -8.70 -0.49 18.35
C GLY A 265 -8.65 -1.81 17.57
N ILE A 266 -8.30 -2.87 18.30
CA ILE A 266 -7.95 -4.19 17.75
C ILE A 266 -9.09 -4.80 16.93
N ILE A 267 -10.33 -4.75 17.43
CA ILE A 267 -11.48 -5.36 16.77
C ILE A 267 -11.75 -4.70 15.41
N ALA A 268 -11.72 -3.37 15.36
CA ALA A 268 -11.87 -2.64 14.10
C ALA A 268 -10.76 -2.99 13.11
N GLY A 269 -9.53 -3.15 13.61
CA GLY A 269 -8.41 -3.63 12.80
C GLY A 269 -8.62 -5.02 12.21
N ILE A 270 -9.07 -5.98 13.03
CA ILE A 270 -9.37 -7.35 12.57
C ILE A 270 -10.45 -7.32 11.48
N ILE A 271 -11.53 -6.56 11.68
CA ILE A 271 -12.60 -6.41 10.68
C ILE A 271 -12.06 -5.79 9.39
N ALA A 272 -11.24 -4.73 9.50
CA ALA A 272 -10.64 -4.06 8.36
C ALA A 272 -9.76 -5.02 7.53
N GLY A 273 -8.90 -5.80 8.18
CA GLY A 273 -8.09 -6.82 7.52
C GLY A 273 -8.93 -7.93 6.88
N TYR A 274 -9.96 -8.40 7.59
CA TYR A 274 -10.87 -9.42 7.09
C TYR A 274 -11.60 -8.96 5.81
N LEU A 275 -12.09 -7.72 5.78
CA LEU A 275 -12.72 -7.13 4.59
C LEU A 275 -11.70 -6.90 3.47
N HIS A 276 -10.52 -6.37 3.81
CA HIS A 276 -9.43 -6.13 2.85
C HIS A 276 -9.07 -7.38 2.06
N SER A 277 -8.95 -8.54 2.73
CA SER A 277 -8.64 -9.80 2.04
C SER A 277 -9.64 -10.14 0.94
N SER A 278 -10.95 -9.87 1.14
CA SER A 278 -11.95 -10.07 0.08
C SER A 278 -11.84 -9.01 -1.01
N VAL A 279 -11.72 -7.75 -0.63
CA VAL A 279 -11.70 -6.64 -1.61
C VAL A 279 -10.47 -6.77 -2.51
N ALA A 280 -9.29 -7.02 -1.95
CA ALA A 280 -8.03 -7.13 -2.69
C ALA A 280 -8.06 -8.21 -3.78
N LEU A 281 -8.64 -9.37 -3.48
CA LEU A 281 -8.76 -10.46 -4.45
C LEU A 281 -9.75 -10.13 -5.58
N ASN A 282 -10.79 -9.34 -5.30
CA ASN A 282 -11.82 -9.02 -6.28
C ASN A 282 -11.48 -7.81 -7.15
N VAL A 283 -10.88 -6.75 -6.58
CA VAL A 283 -10.56 -5.55 -7.36
C VAL A 283 -9.47 -5.79 -8.41
N GLY A 284 -8.61 -6.80 -8.20
CA GLY A 284 -7.60 -7.19 -9.19
C GLY A 284 -8.21 -7.64 -10.52
N MET A 285 -9.41 -8.23 -10.49
CA MET A 285 -10.15 -8.62 -11.70
C MET A 285 -10.68 -7.40 -12.48
N ILE A 286 -11.07 -6.35 -11.75
CA ILE A 286 -11.61 -5.12 -12.32
C ILE A 286 -10.53 -4.38 -13.10
N ASN A 287 -9.33 -4.26 -12.52
CA ASN A 287 -8.20 -3.59 -13.17
C ASN A 287 -7.29 -4.52 -14.00
N SER A 288 -7.63 -5.81 -14.13
CA SER A 288 -6.87 -6.80 -14.93
C SER A 288 -5.36 -6.85 -14.63
N GLY A 289 -4.95 -6.54 -13.39
CA GLY A 289 -3.53 -6.47 -13.00
C GLY A 289 -2.78 -5.23 -13.48
N MET A 290 -3.46 -4.25 -14.08
CA MET A 290 -2.85 -3.00 -14.55
C MET A 290 -2.48 -2.03 -13.43
N ASN A 291 -3.02 -2.24 -12.23
CA ASN A 291 -2.61 -1.53 -11.03
C ASN A 291 -1.70 -2.42 -10.18
N LEU A 292 -0.39 -2.16 -10.21
CA LEU A 292 0.58 -2.88 -9.38
C LEU A 292 0.37 -2.65 -7.88
N TYR A 293 -0.33 -1.57 -7.50
CA TYR A 293 -0.68 -1.25 -6.12
C TYR A 293 -2.14 -1.59 -5.82
N ASN A 294 -2.59 -2.74 -6.32
CA ASN A 294 -3.94 -3.27 -6.11
C ASN A 294 -4.36 -3.31 -4.63
N ASN A 295 -3.42 -3.62 -3.72
CA ASN A 295 -3.71 -3.58 -2.28
C ASN A 295 -3.91 -2.17 -1.73
N GLY A 296 -3.25 -1.15 -2.29
CA GLY A 296 -3.57 0.24 -1.94
C GLY A 296 -4.97 0.64 -2.41
N PHE A 297 -5.39 0.14 -3.58
CA PHE A 297 -6.76 0.30 -4.06
C PHE A 297 -7.79 -0.35 -3.14
N ALA A 298 -7.59 -1.62 -2.80
CA ALA A 298 -8.47 -2.35 -1.91
C ALA A 298 -8.56 -1.72 -0.52
N GLY A 299 -7.41 -1.36 0.07
CA GLY A 299 -7.36 -0.71 1.38
C GLY A 299 -8.07 0.64 1.38
N GLY A 300 -7.90 1.43 0.32
CA GLY A 300 -8.62 2.69 0.15
C GLY A 300 -10.15 2.51 0.15
N LEU A 301 -10.66 1.53 -0.61
CA LEU A 301 -12.10 1.22 -0.65
C LEU A 301 -12.63 0.75 0.71
N VAL A 302 -11.89 -0.13 1.40
CA VAL A 302 -12.26 -0.57 2.75
C VAL A 302 -12.32 0.61 3.70
N ALA A 303 -11.33 1.51 3.67
CA ALA A 303 -11.31 2.69 4.53
C ALA A 303 -12.49 3.64 4.24
N ILE A 304 -12.80 3.91 2.98
CA ILE A 304 -13.92 4.78 2.57
C ILE A 304 -15.26 4.27 3.13
N ILE A 305 -15.47 2.95 3.16
CA ILE A 305 -16.72 2.35 3.63
C ILE A 305 -16.72 2.18 5.15
N LEU A 306 -15.64 1.60 5.70
CA LEU A 306 -15.62 1.14 7.09
C LEU A 306 -15.51 2.30 8.08
N VAL A 307 -14.72 3.34 7.77
CA VAL A 307 -14.46 4.44 8.70
C VAL A 307 -15.75 5.22 9.04
N PRO A 308 -16.55 5.69 8.06
CA PRO A 308 -17.80 6.40 8.37
C PRO A 308 -18.80 5.54 9.14
N VAL A 309 -18.84 4.23 8.85
CA VAL A 309 -19.72 3.28 9.56
C VAL A 309 -19.31 3.18 11.03
N ILE A 310 -18.03 2.97 11.33
CA ILE A 310 -17.52 2.91 12.71
C ILE A 310 -17.81 4.23 13.44
N GLN A 311 -17.49 5.38 12.83
CA GLN A 311 -17.73 6.70 13.42
C GLN A 311 -19.22 6.95 13.71
N SER A 312 -20.12 6.50 12.84
CA SER A 312 -21.57 6.58 13.05
C SER A 312 -22.01 5.82 14.31
N PHE A 313 -21.50 4.60 14.53
CA PHE A 313 -21.81 3.84 15.74
C PHE A 313 -21.24 4.46 17.01
N ILE A 314 -19.99 4.95 16.98
CA ILE A 314 -19.36 5.61 18.12
C ILE A 314 -20.12 6.88 18.49
N SER A 315 -20.44 7.72 17.51
CA SER A 315 -21.17 8.98 17.76
C SER A 315 -22.60 8.75 18.26
N ARG A 316 -23.26 7.67 17.85
CA ARG A 316 -24.57 7.27 18.41
C ARG A 316 -24.46 6.79 19.85
N ARG A 317 -23.46 5.96 20.18
CA ARG A 317 -23.22 5.53 21.57
C ARG A 317 -22.87 6.70 22.48
N ALA A 318 -22.04 7.63 21.99
CA ALA A 318 -21.70 8.84 22.73
C ALA A 318 -22.95 9.70 23.04
N ARG A 319 -23.87 9.84 22.09
CA ARG A 319 -25.16 10.53 22.28
C ARG A 319 -26.13 9.78 23.19
N ALA A 320 -26.20 8.45 23.07
CA ALA A 320 -27.06 7.62 23.92
C ALA A 320 -26.59 7.60 25.38
N ASN A 321 -25.27 7.70 25.61
CA ASN A 321 -24.69 7.75 26.95
C ASN A 321 -24.71 9.16 27.59
N SER A 322 -25.06 10.21 26.83
CA SER A 322 -25.04 11.58 27.34
C SER A 322 -26.40 12.10 27.82
N ASP A 323 -27.45 11.28 27.87
CA ASP A 323 -28.83 11.67 28.29
C ASP A 323 -29.33 12.99 27.66
N ILE A 324 -28.85 13.34 26.46
CA ILE A 324 -29.40 14.41 25.65
C ILE A 324 -30.26 13.75 24.58
N SER A 325 -31.45 13.32 25.00
CA SER A 325 -32.57 13.14 24.08
C SER A 325 -33.02 14.52 23.60
N LEU A 326 -33.19 14.68 22.28
CA LEU A 326 -33.84 15.83 21.65
C LEU A 326 -35.18 16.15 22.31
#